data_AF-A0A2S2NRC6-F1
#
_entry.id   AF-A0A2S2NRC6-F1
#
_cell.length_a   1.000
_cell.length_b   1.000
_cell.length_c   1.000
_cell.angle_alpha   90.00
_cell.angle_beta   90.00
_cell.angle_gamma   90.00
#
_symmetry.space_group_name_H-M   'P 1'
#
loop_
_entity.id
_entity.type
_entity.pdbx_description
1 polymer ?
#
loop_
_entity_poly.entity_id
_entity_poly.type
_entity_poly.pdbx_seq_one_letter_code
_entity_poly.pdbx_strand_id
1 'polypeptide(L)'
;YCQSVIRYCKRIINSVFRLFQTSVKAATVLRMVLALPHLPAEPQINCDFTMFDGFQIIVGYVNQHPDIQERLQIFLFDYVQNFWFLQIGAANISVFGLEFVILIIEKLLIVENQYYLEMDQARRHLQ
;
A
#
# COMPACT_ATOMS: atom_id res chain seq x y z
N TYR A 1 1.09 -6.59 5.53
CA TYR A 1 1.04 -5.96 4.19
C TYR A 1 0.47 -6.89 3.11
N CYS A 2 1.06 -8.05 2.82
CA CYS A 2 0.61 -8.90 1.71
C CYS A 2 -0.87 -9.33 1.79
N GLN A 3 -1.35 -9.74 2.97
CA GLN A 3 -2.74 -10.23 3.13
C GLN A 3 -3.79 -9.12 3.01
N SER A 4 -3.50 -7.89 3.45
CA SER A 4 -4.41 -6.74 3.32
C SER A 4 -4.49 -6.26 1.87
N VAL A 5 -3.36 -6.21 1.16
CA VAL A 5 -3.32 -5.92 -0.29
C VAL A 5 -4.10 -6.96 -1.09
N ILE A 6 -3.85 -8.25 -0.84
CA ILE A 6 -4.56 -9.35 -1.54
C ILE A 6 -6.06 -9.28 -1.28
N ARG A 7 -6.50 -8.99 -0.05
CA ARG A 7 -7.91 -8.84 0.29
C ARG A 7 -8.54 -7.63 -0.40
N TYR A 8 -7.89 -6.48 -0.39
CA TYR A 8 -8.37 -5.27 -1.09
C TYR A 8 -8.54 -5.53 -2.59
N CYS A 9 -7.52 -6.10 -3.24
CA CYS A 9 -7.58 -6.43 -4.66
C CYS A 9 -8.67 -7.47 -4.98
N LYS A 10 -8.88 -8.49 -4.13
CA LYS A 10 -9.96 -9.48 -4.35
C LYS A 10 -11.37 -8.92 -4.09
N ARG A 11 -11.52 -7.98 -3.17
CA ARG A 11 -12.84 -7.52 -2.70
C ARG A 11 -13.36 -6.30 -3.46
N ILE A 12 -12.49 -5.36 -3.81
CA ILE A 12 -12.89 -4.08 -4.42
C ILE A 12 -12.47 -3.99 -5.90
N ILE A 13 -11.31 -4.56 -6.28
CA ILE A 13 -10.76 -4.40 -7.64
C ILE A 13 -10.32 -5.75 -8.23
N ASN A 14 -11.28 -6.66 -8.42
CA ASN A 14 -11.02 -8.03 -8.94
C ASN A 14 -10.22 -8.04 -10.26
N SER A 15 -10.36 -6.99 -11.08
CA SER A 15 -9.60 -6.79 -12.32
C SER A 15 -8.10 -6.58 -12.08
N VAL A 16 -7.72 -5.89 -11.00
CA VAL A 16 -6.32 -5.67 -10.59
C VAL A 16 -5.72 -6.93 -10.00
N PHE A 17 -6.49 -7.70 -9.22
CA PHE A 17 -6.01 -9.00 -8.74
C PHE A 17 -5.67 -9.95 -9.89
N ARG A 18 -6.55 -10.02 -10.92
CA ARG A 18 -6.26 -10.79 -12.13
C ARG A 18 -5.07 -10.23 -12.92
N LEU A 19 -4.95 -8.91 -13.00
CA LEU A 19 -3.81 -8.25 -13.68
C LEU A 19 -2.47 -8.63 -13.03
N PHE A 20 -2.41 -8.71 -11.70
CA PHE A 20 -1.21 -9.18 -11.00
C PHE A 20 -0.86 -10.64 -11.27
N GLN A 21 -1.84 -11.48 -11.62
CA GLN A 21 -1.60 -12.88 -11.98
C GLN A 21 -1.17 -13.06 -13.43
N THR A 22 -1.63 -12.18 -14.33
CA THR A 22 -1.42 -12.34 -15.78
C THR A 22 -0.27 -11.49 -16.34
N SER A 23 0.12 -10.41 -15.66
CA SER A 23 1.16 -9.49 -16.12
C SER A 23 2.36 -9.50 -15.18
N VAL A 24 3.53 -9.89 -15.72
CA VAL A 24 4.81 -9.84 -15.01
C VAL A 24 5.14 -8.41 -14.56
N LYS A 25 4.79 -7.39 -15.37
CA LYS A 25 4.99 -5.98 -15.02
C LYS A 25 4.15 -5.57 -13.82
N ALA A 26 2.87 -5.94 -13.81
CA ALA A 26 1.99 -5.64 -12.69
C ALA A 26 2.45 -6.39 -11.42
N ALA A 27 2.88 -7.65 -11.53
CA ALA A 27 3.44 -8.40 -10.42
C ALA A 27 4.72 -7.73 -9.85
N THR A 28 5.54 -7.13 -10.72
CA THR A 28 6.69 -6.31 -10.30
C THR A 28 6.24 -5.08 -9.51
N VAL A 29 5.24 -4.34 -9.98
CA VAL A 29 4.68 -3.19 -9.25
C VAL A 29 4.18 -3.61 -7.87
N LEU A 30 3.46 -4.73 -7.77
CA LEU A 30 3.00 -5.26 -6.50
C LEU A 30 4.16 -5.53 -5.53
N ARG A 31 5.24 -6.16 -6.01
CA ARG A 31 6.45 -6.38 -5.19
C ARG A 31 7.09 -5.08 -4.73
N MET A 32 7.18 -4.08 -5.61
CA MET A 32 7.72 -2.76 -5.26
C MET A 32 6.87 -2.06 -4.19
N VAL A 33 5.54 -2.10 -4.32
CA VAL A 33 4.61 -1.53 -3.32
C VAL A 33 4.75 -2.24 -1.97
N LEU A 34 4.87 -3.56 -1.97
CA LEU A 34 5.09 -4.35 -0.75
C LEU A 34 6.47 -4.09 -0.12
N ALA A 35 7.44 -3.60 -0.88
CA ALA A 35 8.75 -3.22 -0.38
C ALA A 35 8.75 -1.82 0.27
N LEU A 36 7.78 -0.96 -0.03
CA LEU A 36 7.72 0.42 0.48
C LEU A 36 7.83 0.52 2.01
N PRO A 37 7.12 -0.29 2.82
CA PRO A 37 7.23 -0.20 4.29
C PRO A 37 8.66 -0.41 4.82
N HIS A 38 9.55 -1.03 4.04
CA HIS A 38 10.95 -1.21 4.44
C HIS A 38 11.81 0.03 4.22
N LEU A 39 11.28 1.11 3.63
CA LEU A 39 11.94 2.40 3.49
C LEU A 39 11.59 3.31 4.67
N PRO A 40 12.44 4.30 5.00
CA PRO A 40 12.15 5.23 6.07
C PRO A 40 10.94 6.11 5.69
N ALA A 41 10.06 6.35 6.66
CA ALA A 41 8.90 7.21 6.45
C ALA A 41 9.28 8.69 6.23
N GLU A 42 10.38 9.12 6.84
CA GLU A 42 10.90 10.49 6.81
C GLU A 42 12.40 10.48 6.48
N PRO A 43 12.94 11.57 5.90
CA PRO A 43 14.36 11.69 5.60
C PRO A 43 15.21 11.50 6.87
N GLN A 44 16.26 10.69 6.77
CA GLN A 44 17.22 10.47 7.84
C GLN A 44 18.55 11.14 7.52
N ILE A 45 19.35 11.42 8.56
CA ILE A 45 20.64 12.10 8.48
C ILE A 45 21.59 11.52 7.41
N ASN A 46 21.48 10.22 7.11
CA ASN A 46 22.30 9.52 6.12
C ASN A 46 21.51 8.96 4.93
N CYS A 47 20.19 9.20 4.86
CA CYS A 47 19.33 8.67 3.82
C CYS A 47 18.12 9.59 3.61
N ASP A 48 18.18 10.42 2.57
CA ASP A 48 17.07 11.28 2.18
C ASP A 48 15.96 10.53 1.44
N PHE A 49 16.20 9.27 1.08
CA PHE A 49 15.28 8.46 0.28
C PHE A 49 14.19 7.82 1.14
N THR A 50 12.96 8.27 0.96
CA THR A 50 11.80 7.88 1.78
C THR A 50 10.86 6.90 1.10
N MET A 51 9.89 6.40 1.86
CA MET A 51 8.72 5.67 1.34
C MET A 51 8.00 6.44 0.22
N PHE A 52 7.91 7.76 0.33
CA PHE A 52 7.22 8.58 -0.66
C PHE A 52 8.03 8.66 -1.97
N ASP A 53 9.35 8.80 -1.88
CA ASP A 53 10.23 8.80 -3.06
C ASP A 53 10.17 7.45 -3.79
N GLY A 54 10.20 6.35 -3.03
CA GLY A 54 9.97 5.01 -3.56
C GLY A 54 8.63 4.89 -4.28
N PHE A 55 7.57 5.49 -3.73
CA PHE A 55 6.25 5.51 -4.38
C PHE A 55 6.25 6.33 -5.68
N GLN A 56 6.91 7.50 -5.71
CA GLN A 56 7.02 8.31 -6.94
C GLN A 56 7.75 7.54 -8.06
N ILE A 57 8.77 6.76 -7.72
CA ILE A 57 9.45 5.88 -8.69
C ILE A 57 8.47 4.82 -9.24
N ILE A 58 7.65 4.21 -8.37
CA ILE A 58 6.65 3.22 -8.80
C ILE A 58 5.62 3.85 -9.74
N VAL A 59 5.11 5.04 -9.41
CA VAL A 59 4.19 5.79 -10.27
C VAL A 59 4.84 6.11 -11.62
N GLY A 60 6.09 6.56 -11.62
CA GLY A 60 6.87 6.80 -12.83
C GLY A 60 7.00 5.55 -13.71
N TYR A 61 7.34 4.41 -13.10
CA TYR A 61 7.42 3.12 -13.80
C TYR A 61 6.07 2.70 -14.40
N VAL A 62 4.96 2.87 -13.66
CA VAL A 62 3.62 2.52 -14.14
C VAL A 62 3.18 3.44 -15.28
N ASN A 63 3.50 4.73 -15.21
CA ASN A 63 3.18 5.69 -16.27
C ASN A 63 3.92 5.42 -17.59
N GLN A 64 5.04 4.70 -17.56
CA GLN A 64 5.74 4.24 -18.78
C GLN A 64 5.03 3.04 -19.45
N HIS A 65 4.02 2.46 -18.80
CA HIS A 65 3.36 1.22 -19.22
C HIS A 65 1.83 1.41 -19.30
N PRO A 66 1.31 1.94 -20.42
CA PRO A 66 -0.11 2.23 -20.60
C PRO A 66 -1.02 1.00 -20.40
N ASP A 67 -0.48 -0.20 -20.69
CA ASP A 67 -1.16 -1.49 -20.56
C ASP A 67 -1.59 -1.83 -19.13
N ILE A 68 -0.87 -1.31 -18.13
CA ILE A 68 -1.15 -1.55 -16.71
C ILE A 68 -1.55 -0.27 -15.96
N GLN A 69 -1.24 0.90 -16.51
CA GLN A 69 -1.43 2.21 -15.88
C GLN A 69 -2.88 2.45 -15.47
N GLU A 70 -3.81 2.38 -16.41
CA GLU A 70 -5.24 2.68 -16.17
C GLU A 70 -5.82 1.87 -15.01
N ARG A 71 -5.43 0.59 -14.94
CA ARG A 71 -5.93 -0.34 -13.92
C ARG A 71 -5.23 -0.17 -12.58
N LEU A 72 -3.95 0.19 -12.57
CA LEU A 72 -3.16 0.34 -11.35
C LEU A 72 -3.28 1.72 -10.71
N GLN A 73 -3.74 2.74 -11.43
CA GLN A 73 -3.88 4.09 -10.87
C GLN A 73 -4.77 4.12 -9.63
N ILE A 74 -5.95 3.50 -9.67
CA ILE A 74 -6.87 3.45 -8.52
C ILE A 74 -6.17 2.76 -7.33
N PHE A 75 -5.46 1.66 -7.58
CA PHE A 75 -4.71 0.96 -6.53
C PHE A 75 -3.59 1.82 -5.94
N LEU A 76 -2.82 2.52 -6.77
CA LEU A 76 -1.69 3.33 -6.31
C LEU A 76 -2.15 4.59 -5.59
N PHE A 77 -3.11 5.34 -6.14
CA PHE A 77 -3.51 6.62 -5.57
C PHE A 77 -4.50 6.45 -4.42
N ASP A 78 -5.54 5.63 -4.56
CA ASP A 78 -6.56 5.52 -3.51
C ASP A 78 -6.11 4.61 -2.37
N TYR A 79 -5.47 3.49 -2.68
CA TYR A 79 -5.08 2.52 -1.65
C TYR A 79 -3.68 2.76 -1.09
N VAL A 80 -2.67 3.00 -1.92
CA VAL A 80 -1.31 3.23 -1.41
C VAL A 80 -1.14 4.67 -0.93
N GLN A 81 -1.39 5.67 -1.75
CA GLN A 81 -1.18 7.05 -1.32
C GLN A 81 -2.21 7.52 -0.29
N ASN A 82 -3.50 7.50 -0.62
CA ASN A 82 -4.52 8.08 0.24
C ASN A 82 -4.74 7.24 1.52
N PHE A 83 -4.80 5.91 1.40
CA PHE A 83 -5.03 5.08 2.57
C PHE A 83 -3.73 4.81 3.37
N TRP A 84 -2.63 4.36 2.75
CA TRP A 84 -1.42 4.04 3.54
C TRP A 84 -0.70 5.29 4.03
N PHE A 85 -0.44 6.27 3.15
CA PHE A 85 0.36 7.42 3.56
C PHE A 85 -0.45 8.49 4.29
N LEU A 86 -1.68 8.80 3.85
CA LEU A 86 -2.46 9.89 4.44
C LEU A 86 -3.34 9.44 5.60
N GLN A 87 -4.11 8.36 5.46
CA GLN A 87 -5.05 7.94 6.50
C GLN A 87 -4.35 7.19 7.65
N ILE A 88 -3.51 6.21 7.34
CA ILE A 88 -2.78 5.46 8.37
C ILE A 88 -1.52 6.22 8.82
N GLY A 89 -0.82 6.86 7.88
CA GLY A 89 0.45 7.55 8.14
C GLY A 89 1.66 6.67 7.83
N ALA A 90 2.58 7.16 6.98
CA ALA A 90 3.77 6.43 6.58
C ALA A 90 4.63 5.95 7.76
N ALA A 91 4.76 6.76 8.82
CA ALA A 91 5.51 6.41 10.03
C ALA A 91 4.89 5.23 10.82
N ASN A 92 3.58 5.03 10.72
CA ASN A 92 2.88 3.93 11.39
C ASN A 92 3.02 2.59 10.64
N ILE A 93 3.36 2.66 9.36
CA ILE A 93 3.49 1.51 8.46
C ILE A 93 4.96 1.14 8.25
N SER A 94 5.86 2.13 8.26
CA SER A 94 7.29 1.92 8.08
C SER A 94 7.83 0.97 9.15
N VAL A 95 8.61 0.00 8.69
CA VAL A 95 9.35 -0.95 9.50
C VAL A 95 10.86 -0.73 9.40
N PHE A 96 11.26 0.38 8.79
CA PHE A 96 12.65 0.77 8.67
C PHE A 96 13.27 0.94 10.06
N GLY A 97 14.37 0.22 10.32
CA GLY A 97 15.05 0.22 11.61
C GLY A 97 14.37 -0.60 12.72
N LEU A 98 13.27 -1.30 12.46
CA LEU A 98 12.66 -2.22 13.43
C LEU A 98 13.30 -3.61 13.32
N GLU A 99 14.07 -4.02 14.33
CA GLU A 99 14.68 -5.37 14.40
C GLU A 99 13.66 -6.50 14.64
N PHE A 100 12.44 -6.18 15.11
CA PHE A 100 11.47 -7.19 15.55
C PHE A 100 10.22 -7.27 14.68
N VAL A 101 10.14 -8.37 13.92
CA VAL A 101 9.01 -8.75 13.03
C VAL A 101 7.68 -8.92 13.79
N ILE A 102 7.70 -9.13 15.11
CA ILE A 102 6.51 -9.40 15.93
C ILE A 102 5.69 -8.13 16.19
N LEU A 103 6.33 -6.99 16.45
CA LEU A 103 5.67 -5.68 16.61
C LEU A 103 4.94 -5.24 15.32
N ILE A 104 5.41 -5.72 14.16
CA ILE A 104 4.82 -5.45 12.85
C ILE A 104 3.45 -6.12 12.72
N ILE A 105 3.29 -7.37 13.20
CA ILE A 105 2.03 -8.11 13.09
C ILE A 105 0.96 -7.48 13.99
N GLU A 106 1.31 -7.08 15.21
CA GLU A 106 0.37 -6.44 16.15
C GLU A 106 -0.09 -5.07 15.66
N LYS A 107 0.84 -4.20 15.22
CA LYS A 107 0.49 -2.90 14.64
C LYS A 107 -0.41 -3.03 13.41
N LEU A 108 -0.19 -4.05 12.57
CA LEU A 108 -1.02 -4.30 11.39
C LEU A 108 -2.41 -4.83 11.72
N LEU A 109 -2.54 -5.68 12.74
CA LEU A 109 -3.83 -6.14 13.24
C LEU A 109 -4.65 -4.97 13.81
N ILE A 110 -4.00 -4.04 14.50
CA ILE A 110 -4.65 -2.84 15.04
C ILE A 110 -5.14 -1.93 13.91
N VAL A 111 -4.30 -1.61 12.93
CA VAL A 111 -4.69 -0.79 11.77
C VAL A 111 -5.79 -1.45 10.95
N GLU A 112 -5.71 -2.77 10.72
CA GLU A 112 -6.74 -3.52 10.00
C GLU A 112 -8.09 -3.47 10.76
N ASN A 113 -8.08 -3.72 12.07
CA ASN A 113 -9.30 -3.66 12.89
C ASN A 113 -9.90 -2.24 12.95
N GLN A 114 -9.07 -1.21 13.02
CA GLN A 114 -9.52 0.17 13.09
C GLN A 114 -10.24 0.61 11.80
N TYR A 115 -9.72 0.25 10.63
CA TYR A 115 -10.38 0.50 9.35
C TYR A 115 -11.73 -0.23 9.22
N TYR A 116 -11.81 -1.48 9.68
CA TYR A 116 -13.07 -2.25 9.66
C TYR A 116 -14.15 -1.59 10.52
N LEU A 117 -13.78 -1.11 11.71
CA LEU A 117 -14.70 -0.43 12.62
C LEU A 117 -15.20 0.90 12.04
N GLU A 118 -14.30 1.72 11.47
CA GLU A 118 -14.65 3.01 10.86
C GLU A 118 -15.58 2.85 9.65
N MET A 119 -15.35 1.84 8.79
CA MET A 119 -16.17 1.59 7.61
C MET A 119 -17.54 0.97 7.94
N ASP A 120 -17.59 0.11 8.97
CA ASP A 120 -18.84 -0.46 9.46
C ASP A 120 -19.70 0.60 10.17
N GLN A 121 -19.06 1.51 10.92
CA GLN A 121 -19.74 2.70 11.46
C GLN A 121 -20.23 3.62 10.34
N ALA A 122 -19.43 3.94 9.32
CA ALA A 122 -19.85 4.78 8.21
C ALA A 122 -21.05 4.20 7.43
N ARG A 123 -21.12 2.86 7.26
CA ARG A 123 -22.26 2.18 6.64
C ARG A 123 -23.55 2.27 7.46
N ARG A 124 -23.46 2.18 8.78
CA ARG A 124 -24.65 2.25 9.66
C ARG A 124 -25.27 3.63 9.75
N HIS A 125 -24.50 4.70 9.52
CA HIS A 125 -25.02 6.08 9.52
C HIS A 125 -25.60 6.52 8.17
N LEU A 126 -25.52 5.68 7.14
CA LEU A 126 -26.08 5.89 5.80
C LEU A 126 -27.39 5.12 5.56
N GLN A 127 -27.92 4.45 6.59
CA GLN A 127 -29.24 3.80 6.62
C GLN A 127 -30.18 4.58 7.54
#